data_AF-A0A519TAI6-F1
#
_entry.id   AF-A0A519TAI6-F1
#
_cell.length_a   1.000
_cell.length_b   1.000
_cell.length_c   1.000
_cell.angle_alpha   90.00
_cell.angle_beta   90.00
_cell.angle_gamma   90.00
#
_symmetry.space_group_name_H-M   'P 1'
#
loop_
_entity.id
_entity.type
_entity.pdbx_description
1 polymer ?
#
loop_
_entity_poly.entity_id
_entity_poly.type
_entity_poly.pdbx_seq_one_letter_code
_entity_poly.pdbx_strand_id
1 'polypeptide(L)'
;MTFFFAQPPPLAMRFFTPRLFGILTLLWVAIMLVLTLTPAQEMPHTPEWKFLSFDTAAHGGVFAVLAGLAWLWARRLRPRHAALLVLAGCVVFGALIEVLQYAMHVGRHAEWTDLLGDSLGAALGLGLVMAVMSRPKRQGTAALAVGLGLLANTTHAQTAEPDLSRARRTIAELAAEKMHGRGYVQQGEHLAAAYLRGRLRQLGLQPLAPNYTQPFTLDVNTFPGSMELAIIPSIVGGGPVQHLQVGSEFIAAPESGSAFKLHTMLVRVDSAVFTSVEAQQALKGFIRLSYKTIATRPALVLTAKEEKRLKALPAVMQATLDSVVAYIVLVPKLTASIASSQLSKVRIEALDTLPIWKQLGNATTGLSLAKFQLDAQLAHNYPTQNIAAIIKGSAQPDSFLVVSAHYDHLGMMGNKTYFPGANDNASGVALLLELAAHYARPENRPACSMVFLLFGAEEAGLVGSTYFVQHPLVPLASIKFLLNLDLLGTGEEGATVVNGRVQEVAFRRLTALNDAHHYLPRLTARGRAANSDHFPFSEVGVPAFFLYTRGGSLAYHDVNDQPAALSLAGFAGAYGLARDFLDGLGAR
;
A
#
# COMPACT_ATOMS: atom_id res chain seq x y z
N MET A 1 17.83 16.37 81.69
CA MET A 1 17.03 17.61 81.83
C MET A 1 17.58 18.62 80.83
N THR A 2 17.11 18.55 79.58
CA THR A 2 16.20 19.53 78.93
C THR A 2 16.82 20.92 78.72
N PHE A 3 17.40 21.11 77.53
CA PHE A 3 17.65 22.43 76.93
C PHE A 3 16.46 22.78 76.02
N PHE A 4 15.88 23.96 76.23
CA PHE A 4 14.85 24.57 75.39
C PHE A 4 15.46 25.14 74.11
N PHE A 5 15.00 24.70 72.94
CA PHE A 5 15.21 25.37 71.66
C PHE A 5 13.94 26.10 71.23
N ALA A 6 14.08 27.38 70.91
CA ALA A 6 13.07 28.21 70.28
C ALA A 6 12.79 27.71 68.85
N GLN A 7 11.52 27.52 68.51
CA GLN A 7 11.04 27.26 67.15
C GLN A 7 10.73 28.60 66.44
N PRO A 8 11.31 28.89 65.27
CA PRO A 8 10.82 29.96 64.40
C PRO A 8 9.56 29.49 63.62
N PRO A 9 8.71 30.43 63.15
CA PRO A 9 7.48 30.08 62.43
C PRO A 9 7.76 29.45 61.05
N PRO A 10 6.85 28.62 60.53
CA PRO A 10 7.10 27.77 59.37
C PRO A 10 7.30 28.58 58.09
N LEU A 11 8.40 28.24 57.42
CA LEU A 11 8.93 28.76 56.17
C LEU A 11 8.14 28.20 54.96
N ALA A 12 6.82 28.43 54.91
CA ALA A 12 5.99 27.93 53.81
C ALA A 12 4.93 28.96 53.40
N MET A 13 5.30 29.77 52.40
CA MET A 13 4.45 30.60 51.50
C MET A 13 5.01 32.02 51.29
N ARG A 14 6.28 32.15 50.88
CA ARG A 14 6.84 33.42 50.37
C ARG A 14 7.63 33.34 49.06
N PHE A 15 7.60 32.22 48.34
CA PHE A 15 8.48 32.03 47.18
C PHE A 15 7.90 32.30 45.78
N PHE A 16 6.61 32.60 45.62
CA PHE A 16 6.10 33.04 44.31
C PHE A 16 5.98 34.56 44.27
N THR A 17 7.12 35.23 44.10
CA THR A 17 7.15 36.69 43.87
C THR A 17 6.54 37.02 42.50
N PRO A 18 5.91 38.19 42.30
CA PRO A 18 5.38 38.61 40.99
C PRO A 18 6.42 38.54 39.86
N ARG A 19 7.70 38.70 40.22
CA ARG A 19 8.84 38.59 39.30
C ARG A 19 8.96 37.19 38.71
N LEU A 20 8.67 36.13 39.46
CA LEU A 20 8.76 34.75 38.97
C LEU A 20 7.72 34.47 37.87
N PHE A 21 6.45 34.83 38.09
CA PHE A 21 5.43 34.64 37.06
C PHE A 21 5.64 35.54 35.84
N GLY A 22 6.18 36.75 36.02
CA GLY A 22 6.63 37.59 34.91
C GLY A 22 7.74 36.94 34.09
N ILE A 23 8.78 36.41 34.76
CA ILE A 23 9.87 35.68 34.10
C ILE A 23 9.35 34.44 33.35
N LEU A 24 8.50 33.63 33.99
CA LEU A 24 7.91 32.45 33.36
C LEU A 24 7.03 32.81 32.17
N THR A 25 6.28 33.91 32.23
CA THR A 25 5.48 34.40 31.09
C THR A 25 6.39 34.78 29.93
N LEU A 26 7.47 35.53 30.19
CA LEU A 26 8.41 35.94 29.14
C LEU A 26 9.19 34.76 28.54
N LEU A 27 9.59 33.79 29.36
CA LEU A 27 10.22 32.55 28.88
C LEU A 27 9.27 31.74 28.01
N TRP A 28 7.99 31.65 28.39
CA TRP A 28 6.98 30.96 27.59
C TRP A 28 6.73 31.65 26.24
N VAL A 29 6.66 32.98 26.23
CA VAL A 29 6.59 33.77 24.99
C VAL A 29 7.80 33.50 24.09
N ALA A 30 9.01 33.43 24.65
CA ALA A 30 10.22 33.12 23.87
C ALA A 30 10.16 31.70 23.27
N ILE A 31 9.70 30.70 24.03
CA ILE A 31 9.51 29.32 23.53
C ILE A 31 8.49 29.31 22.39
N MET A 32 7.35 29.99 22.56
CA MET A 32 6.32 30.08 21.53
C MET A 32 6.86 30.73 20.25
N LEU A 33 7.64 31.81 20.34
CA LEU A 33 8.26 32.45 19.18
C LEU A 33 9.27 31.54 18.48
N VAL A 34 10.08 30.78 19.22
CA VAL A 34 10.99 29.80 18.62
C VAL A 34 10.19 28.74 17.85
N LEU A 35 9.19 28.11 18.48
CA LEU A 35 8.41 27.04 17.88
C LEU A 35 7.58 27.50 16.66
N THR A 36 7.08 28.73 16.69
CA THR A 36 6.24 29.29 15.62
C THR A 36 7.07 29.82 14.45
N LEU A 37 8.31 30.25 14.68
CA LEU A 37 9.22 30.75 13.64
C LEU A 37 10.17 29.68 13.08
N THR A 38 10.16 28.45 13.60
CA THR A 38 10.90 27.31 13.00
C THR A 38 10.29 26.92 11.64
N PRO A 39 11.10 26.75 10.57
CA PRO A 39 10.64 26.26 9.26
C PRO A 39 9.80 24.98 9.34
N ALA A 40 8.72 24.90 8.56
CA ALA A 40 7.83 23.74 8.55
C ALA A 40 8.55 22.40 8.28
N GLN A 41 9.62 22.45 7.47
CA GLN A 41 10.43 21.29 7.10
C GLN A 41 11.30 20.76 8.25
N GLU A 42 11.54 21.57 9.28
CA GLU A 42 12.33 21.21 10.46
C GLU A 42 11.45 20.80 11.65
N MET A 43 10.13 20.92 11.51
CA MET A 43 9.18 20.50 12.54
C MET A 43 8.98 18.98 12.51
N PRO A 44 8.90 18.31 13.67
CA PRO A 44 8.55 16.90 13.73
C PRO A 44 7.13 16.68 13.16
N HIS A 45 6.94 15.56 12.46
CA HIS A 45 5.64 15.20 11.87
C HIS A 45 4.53 15.20 12.93
N THR A 46 3.52 16.05 12.73
CA THR A 46 2.36 16.14 13.62
C THR A 46 1.31 15.09 13.25
N PRO A 47 0.60 14.51 14.23
CA PRO A 47 -0.43 13.51 13.96
C PRO A 47 -1.70 14.16 13.41
N GLU A 48 -2.29 13.59 12.35
CA GLU A 48 -3.53 14.11 11.77
C GLU A 48 -4.75 13.81 12.67
N TRP A 49 -5.34 14.85 13.26
CA TRP A 49 -6.57 14.77 14.06
C TRP A 49 -7.77 15.28 13.25
N LYS A 50 -8.91 14.58 13.31
CA LYS A 50 -10.06 14.80 12.41
C LYS A 50 -11.14 15.78 12.91
N PHE A 51 -11.03 16.32 14.13
CA PHE A 51 -12.07 17.20 14.71
C PHE A 51 -11.66 18.69 14.77
N LEU A 52 -10.39 18.95 15.09
CA LEU A 52 -9.63 20.18 14.84
C LEU A 52 -8.26 19.73 14.33
N SER A 53 -7.60 20.50 13.45
CA SER A 53 -6.22 20.19 13.10
C SER A 53 -5.38 20.13 14.40
N PHE A 54 -4.43 19.20 14.45
CA PHE A 54 -3.55 19.08 15.63
C PHE A 54 -2.86 20.41 15.92
N ASP A 55 -2.53 21.15 14.86
CA ASP A 55 -1.91 22.47 14.95
C ASP A 55 -2.82 23.48 15.65
N THR A 56 -4.11 23.56 15.27
CA THR A 56 -5.06 24.45 15.96
C THR A 56 -5.30 24.03 17.42
N ALA A 57 -5.30 22.72 17.71
CA ALA A 57 -5.43 22.23 19.09
C ALA A 57 -4.18 22.53 19.94
N ALA A 58 -2.99 22.38 19.35
CA ALA A 58 -1.71 22.72 19.98
C ALA A 58 -1.62 24.22 20.28
N HIS A 59 -2.05 25.06 19.33
CA HIS A 59 -2.21 26.51 19.49
C HIS A 59 -3.10 26.87 20.68
N GLY A 60 -4.29 26.28 20.77
CA GLY A 60 -5.17 26.47 21.94
C GLY A 60 -4.52 26.06 23.27
N GLY A 61 -3.76 24.96 23.28
CA GLY A 61 -3.04 24.50 24.46
C GLY A 61 -1.95 25.48 24.94
N VAL A 62 -1.10 25.96 24.03
CA VAL A 62 0.01 26.87 24.41
C VAL A 62 -0.49 28.24 24.85
N PHE A 63 -1.57 28.74 24.25
CA PHE A 63 -2.20 30.01 24.66
C PHE A 63 -2.96 29.91 25.97
N ALA A 64 -3.52 28.74 26.32
CA ALA A 64 -4.09 28.50 27.64
C ALA A 64 -3.04 28.64 28.77
N VAL A 65 -1.84 28.10 28.55
CA VAL A 65 -0.72 28.23 29.49
C VAL A 65 -0.24 29.68 29.59
N LEU A 66 -0.08 30.36 28.44
CA LEU A 66 0.32 31.76 28.39
C LEU A 66 -0.65 32.65 29.17
N ALA A 67 -1.96 32.52 28.94
CA ALA A 67 -2.98 33.30 29.62
C ALA A 67 -3.00 33.05 31.13
N GLY A 68 -2.82 31.79 31.56
CA GLY A 68 -2.72 31.44 32.97
C GLY A 68 -1.53 32.12 33.67
N LEU A 69 -0.34 32.02 33.09
CA LEU A 69 0.88 32.64 33.64
C LEU A 69 0.80 34.18 33.64
N ALA A 70 0.36 34.75 32.51
CA ALA A 70 0.22 36.19 32.34
C ALA A 70 -0.81 36.77 33.30
N TRP A 71 -1.92 36.07 33.58
CA TRP A 71 -2.90 36.52 34.57
C TRP A 71 -2.40 36.43 35.99
N LEU A 72 -1.69 35.34 36.35
CA LEU A 72 -1.07 35.20 37.67
C LEU A 72 -0.10 36.35 37.97
N TRP A 73 0.57 36.86 36.94
CA TRP A 73 1.41 38.04 36.99
C TRP A 73 0.60 39.35 37.02
N ALA A 74 -0.26 39.59 36.02
CA ALA A 74 -0.97 40.84 35.80
C ALA A 74 -1.98 41.18 36.91
N ARG A 75 -2.64 40.19 37.52
CA ARG A 75 -3.61 40.42 38.60
C ARG A 75 -3.00 41.03 39.86
N ARG A 76 -1.69 40.87 40.05
CA ARG A 76 -0.96 41.47 41.18
C ARG A 76 -0.59 42.93 40.90
N LEU A 77 -0.59 43.35 39.64
CA LEU A 77 -0.27 44.71 39.20
C LEU A 77 -1.52 45.56 38.92
N ARG A 78 -2.53 44.99 38.22
CA ARG A 78 -3.79 45.66 37.85
C ARG A 78 -4.99 44.71 37.99
N PRO A 79 -5.41 44.36 39.22
CA PRO A 79 -6.38 43.28 39.49
C PRO A 79 -7.72 43.46 38.78
N ARG A 80 -8.24 44.70 38.71
CA ARG A 80 -9.56 44.99 38.13
C ARG A 80 -9.66 44.73 36.62
N HIS A 81 -8.54 44.82 35.90
CA HIS A 81 -8.52 44.70 34.44
C HIS A 81 -7.62 43.57 33.94
N ALA A 82 -6.98 42.81 34.84
CA ALA A 82 -5.97 41.81 34.46
C ALA A 82 -6.50 40.74 33.52
N ALA A 83 -7.73 40.26 33.74
CA ALA A 83 -8.35 39.26 32.87
C ALA A 83 -8.54 39.78 31.44
N LEU A 84 -9.11 40.98 31.30
CA LEU A 84 -9.34 41.60 30.01
C LEU A 84 -8.03 41.95 29.28
N LEU A 85 -7.05 42.49 30.00
CA LEU A 85 -5.74 42.84 29.44
C LEU A 85 -4.96 41.62 28.96
N VAL A 86 -5.04 40.50 29.70
CA VAL A 86 -4.38 39.26 29.31
C VAL A 86 -5.07 38.64 28.09
N LEU A 87 -6.39 38.59 28.08
CA LEU A 87 -7.13 38.07 26.93
C LEU A 87 -6.87 38.90 25.67
N ALA A 88 -6.97 40.22 25.76
CA ALA A 88 -6.67 41.12 24.65
C ALA A 88 -5.20 41.00 24.20
N GLY A 89 -4.27 40.89 25.14
CA GLY A 89 -2.85 40.67 24.86
C GLY A 89 -2.57 39.36 24.12
N CYS A 90 -3.21 38.27 24.52
CA CYS A 90 -3.10 36.97 23.84
C CYS A 90 -3.64 37.03 22.41
N VAL A 91 -4.80 37.66 22.18
CA VAL A 91 -5.38 37.80 20.84
C VAL A 91 -4.47 38.63 19.93
N VAL A 92 -3.98 39.77 20.42
CA VAL A 92 -3.05 40.62 19.65
C VAL A 92 -1.73 39.89 19.37
N PHE A 93 -1.24 39.11 20.33
CA PHE A 93 0.00 38.36 20.18
C PHE A 93 -0.13 37.20 19.18
N GLY A 94 -1.24 36.44 19.22
CA GLY A 94 -1.54 35.42 18.21
C GLY A 94 -1.63 36.01 16.81
N ALA A 95 -2.38 37.11 16.63
CA ALA A 95 -2.46 37.80 15.35
C ALA A 95 -1.09 38.31 14.84
N LEU A 96 -0.21 38.75 15.74
CA LEU A 96 1.15 39.16 15.38
C LEU A 96 2.00 37.97 14.89
N ILE A 97 1.87 36.80 15.52
CA ILE A 97 2.57 35.57 15.11
C ILE A 97 2.16 35.18 13.68
N GLU A 98 0.86 35.21 13.37
CA GLU A 98 0.33 34.93 12.03
C GLU A 98 0.95 35.86 10.97
N VAL A 99 1.00 37.17 11.26
CA VAL A 99 1.60 38.17 10.37
C VAL A 99 3.10 37.93 10.19
N LEU A 100 3.82 37.56 11.26
CA LEU A 100 5.25 37.26 11.19
C LEU A 100 5.54 36.00 10.38
N GLN A 101 4.77 34.93 10.57
CA GLN A 101 4.92 33.69 9.80
C GLN A 101 4.65 33.91 8.31
N TYR A 102 3.63 34.72 7.98
CA TYR A 102 3.35 35.13 6.61
C TYR A 102 4.49 35.95 6.00
N ALA A 103 5.00 36.96 6.72
CA ALA A 103 6.06 37.84 6.21
C ALA A 103 7.41 37.12 6.04
N MET A 104 7.73 36.17 6.92
CA MET A 104 9.02 35.48 6.95
C MET A 104 9.12 34.27 6.00
N HIS A 105 8.06 33.94 5.23
CA HIS A 105 8.06 32.85 4.23
C HIS A 105 8.54 31.49 4.78
N VAL A 106 8.18 31.17 6.02
CA VAL A 106 8.68 30.01 6.81
C VAL A 106 8.07 28.66 6.34
N GLY A 107 7.34 28.65 5.21
CA GLY A 107 6.65 27.48 4.68
C GLY A 107 5.39 27.08 5.46
N ARG A 108 4.85 27.99 6.29
CA ARG A 108 3.56 27.83 6.99
C ARG A 108 2.55 28.82 6.40
N HIS A 109 1.29 28.41 6.32
CA HIS A 109 0.19 29.28 5.89
C HIS A 109 -0.50 29.86 7.12
N ALA A 110 -0.80 31.16 7.09
CA ALA A 110 -1.59 31.77 8.14
C ALA A 110 -3.04 31.25 8.04
N GLU A 111 -3.52 30.58 9.08
CA GLU A 111 -4.87 30.02 9.12
C GLU A 111 -5.72 30.78 10.14
N TRP A 112 -6.88 31.29 9.70
CA TRP A 112 -7.80 31.99 10.61
C TRP A 112 -8.33 31.09 11.75
N THR A 113 -8.27 29.77 11.58
CA THR A 113 -8.59 28.77 12.60
C THR A 113 -7.60 28.76 13.76
N ASP A 114 -6.34 29.09 13.54
CA ASP A 114 -5.32 29.15 14.60
C ASP A 114 -5.53 30.38 15.49
N LEU A 115 -5.90 31.53 14.92
CA LEU A 115 -6.31 32.70 15.69
C LEU A 115 -7.54 32.42 16.57
N LEU A 116 -8.48 31.61 16.08
CA LEU A 116 -9.62 31.14 16.88
C LEU A 116 -9.18 30.17 17.99
N GLY A 117 -8.28 29.24 17.69
CA GLY A 117 -7.66 28.33 18.65
C GLY A 117 -6.96 29.06 19.79
N ASP A 118 -6.12 30.04 19.47
CA ASP A 118 -5.41 30.91 20.41
C ASP A 118 -6.38 31.63 21.36
N SER A 119 -7.43 32.22 20.78
CA SER A 119 -8.44 32.99 21.51
C SER A 119 -9.24 32.11 22.49
N LEU A 120 -9.66 30.93 22.03
CA LEU A 120 -10.40 29.96 22.85
C LEU A 120 -9.51 29.36 23.94
N GLY A 121 -8.28 29.00 23.58
CA GLY A 121 -7.26 28.52 24.51
C GLY A 121 -6.99 29.51 25.64
N ALA A 122 -6.74 30.76 25.30
CA ALA A 122 -6.51 31.83 26.27
C ALA A 122 -7.71 32.03 27.22
N ALA A 123 -8.94 32.01 26.69
CA ALA A 123 -10.15 32.12 27.50
C ALA A 123 -10.33 30.93 28.46
N LEU A 124 -10.09 29.70 28.00
CA LEU A 124 -10.17 28.48 28.81
C LEU A 124 -9.10 28.45 29.91
N GLY A 125 -7.85 28.78 29.58
CA GLY A 125 -6.75 28.85 30.54
C GLY A 125 -7.01 29.89 31.64
N LEU A 126 -7.51 31.06 31.25
CA LEU A 126 -7.90 32.11 32.17
C LEU A 126 -9.05 31.66 33.08
N GLY A 127 -10.09 31.05 32.52
CA GLY A 127 -11.24 30.52 33.26
C GLY A 127 -10.85 29.46 34.28
N LEU A 128 -9.99 28.51 33.89
CA LEU A 128 -9.50 27.45 34.77
C LEU A 128 -8.71 28.01 35.95
N VAL A 129 -7.75 28.91 35.69
CA VAL A 129 -6.91 29.49 36.75
C VAL A 129 -7.75 30.37 37.67
N MET A 130 -8.67 31.18 37.15
CA MET A 130 -9.58 31.97 37.98
C MET A 130 -10.50 31.09 38.82
N ALA A 131 -11.05 30.01 38.28
CA ALA A 131 -11.92 29.09 39.00
C ALA A 131 -11.19 28.37 40.14
N VAL A 132 -9.96 27.90 39.91
CA VAL A 132 -9.11 27.29 40.95
C VAL A 132 -8.79 28.30 42.06
N MET A 133 -8.57 29.57 41.70
CA MET A 133 -8.16 30.61 42.64
C MET A 133 -9.30 31.32 43.36
N SER A 134 -10.54 31.18 42.89
CA SER A 134 -11.74 31.75 43.50
C SER A 134 -12.37 30.83 44.56
N ARG A 135 -11.82 29.63 44.78
CA ARG A 135 -12.33 28.71 45.80
C ARG A 135 -11.97 29.22 47.21
N PRO A 136 -12.96 29.39 48.12
CA PRO A 136 -12.67 29.78 49.50
C PRO A 136 -11.85 28.71 50.20
N LYS A 137 -10.80 29.14 50.91
CA LYS A 137 -9.92 28.29 51.72
C LYS A 137 -10.75 27.55 52.78
N ARG A 138 -11.09 26.29 52.53
CA ARG A 138 -11.44 25.32 53.57
C ARG A 138 -10.49 24.13 53.50
N GLN A 139 -10.03 23.77 54.68
CA GLN A 139 -8.99 22.80 55.01
C GLN A 139 -9.32 21.41 54.47
N GLY A 140 -8.27 20.63 54.19
CA GLY A 140 -8.37 19.19 53.99
C GLY A 140 -7.72 18.73 52.69
N THR A 141 -6.53 18.17 52.84
CA THR A 141 -5.84 17.31 51.88
C THR A 141 -6.76 16.21 51.30
N ALA A 142 -7.44 16.47 50.19
CA ALA A 142 -8.08 15.43 49.34
C ALA A 142 -8.67 16.06 48.06
N ALA A 143 -7.84 16.55 47.13
CA ALA A 143 -8.33 16.94 45.80
C ALA A 143 -7.26 16.85 44.70
N LEU A 144 -6.33 15.89 44.80
CA LEU A 144 -5.45 15.51 43.70
C LEU A 144 -5.74 14.09 43.15
N ALA A 145 -6.84 13.46 43.60
CA ALA A 145 -7.16 12.07 43.26
C ALA A 145 -8.44 11.89 42.41
N VAL A 146 -9.23 12.94 42.17
CA VAL A 146 -10.50 12.81 41.44
C VAL A 146 -10.38 13.14 39.94
N GLY A 147 -9.26 13.73 39.51
CA GLY A 147 -8.95 13.93 38.08
C GLY A 147 -8.24 12.75 37.41
N LEU A 148 -7.62 11.85 38.20
CA LEU A 148 -6.95 10.65 37.69
C LEU A 148 -7.82 9.38 37.74
N GLY A 149 -8.90 9.39 38.54
CA GLY A 149 -9.81 8.25 38.68
C GLY A 149 -10.86 8.09 37.56
N LEU A 150 -11.06 9.11 36.72
CA LEU A 150 -11.97 9.06 35.57
C LEU A 150 -11.26 8.68 34.25
N LEU A 151 -9.95 8.39 34.30
CA LEU A 151 -9.18 7.78 33.21
C LEU A 151 -8.83 6.32 33.48
N ALA A 152 -9.29 5.73 34.60
CA ALA A 152 -8.85 4.42 35.05
C ALA A 152 -9.95 3.34 35.07
N ASN A 153 -11.14 3.59 34.50
CA ASN A 153 -12.19 2.56 34.39
C ASN A 153 -12.97 2.63 33.07
N THR A 154 -12.25 2.80 31.97
CA THR A 154 -12.61 2.13 30.72
C THR A 154 -11.60 1.02 30.48
N THR A 155 -11.76 -0.09 31.19
CA THR A 155 -11.39 -1.40 30.62
C THR A 155 -12.35 -1.70 29.48
N HIS A 156 -12.32 -0.88 28.43
CA HIS A 156 -12.55 -1.41 27.11
C HIS A 156 -11.36 -2.30 26.85
N ALA A 157 -11.62 -3.58 26.63
CA ALA A 157 -10.65 -4.49 26.05
C ALA A 157 -9.95 -3.72 24.94
N GLN A 158 -8.64 -3.48 25.09
CA GLN A 158 -7.82 -2.98 23.99
C GLN A 158 -8.07 -3.95 22.84
N THR A 159 -8.86 -3.53 21.86
CA THR A 159 -8.92 -4.20 20.57
C THR A 159 -7.49 -4.19 20.10
N ALA A 160 -6.80 -5.33 20.16
CA ALA A 160 -5.38 -5.41 19.84
C ALA A 160 -5.22 -4.94 18.39
N GLU A 161 -4.80 -3.69 18.19
CA GLU A 161 -4.53 -3.10 16.89
C GLU A 161 -3.34 -3.80 16.24
N PRO A 162 -3.26 -3.85 14.90
CA PRO A 162 -2.10 -4.43 14.25
C PRO A 162 -0.86 -3.57 14.48
N ASP A 163 0.31 -4.20 14.47
CA ASP A 163 1.59 -3.48 14.51
C ASP A 163 1.89 -2.92 13.11
N LEU A 164 1.38 -1.72 12.82
CA LEU A 164 1.56 -1.07 11.52
C LEU A 164 3.04 -0.88 11.17
N SER A 165 3.91 -0.71 12.16
CA SER A 165 5.36 -0.60 11.92
C SER A 165 5.95 -1.92 11.42
N ARG A 166 5.51 -3.05 12.00
CA ARG A 166 5.89 -4.39 11.53
C ARG A 166 5.29 -4.69 10.16
N ALA A 167 4.03 -4.35 9.92
CA ALA A 167 3.41 -4.49 8.61
C ALA A 167 4.18 -3.73 7.52
N ARG A 168 4.52 -2.45 7.76
CA ARG A 168 5.35 -1.65 6.84
C ARG A 168 6.72 -2.28 6.59
N ARG A 169 7.39 -2.80 7.62
CA ARG A 169 8.67 -3.51 7.45
C ARG A 169 8.52 -4.78 6.61
N THR A 170 7.46 -5.56 6.82
CA THR A 170 7.19 -6.76 6.01
C THR A 170 6.94 -6.39 4.55
N ILE A 171 6.13 -5.37 4.29
CA ILE A 171 5.86 -4.89 2.92
C ILE A 171 7.16 -4.43 2.26
N ALA A 172 7.94 -3.59 2.95
CA ALA A 172 9.20 -3.08 2.42
C ALA A 172 10.22 -4.18 2.14
N GLU A 173 10.31 -5.18 3.01
CA GLU A 173 11.21 -6.32 2.84
C GLU A 173 10.83 -7.19 1.65
N LEU A 174 9.55 -7.52 1.50
CA LEU A 174 9.04 -8.35 0.39
C LEU A 174 9.10 -7.62 -0.96
N ALA A 175 8.96 -6.30 -0.96
CA ALA A 175 9.04 -5.48 -2.16
C ALA A 175 10.46 -4.96 -2.48
N ALA A 176 11.45 -5.31 -1.66
CA ALA A 176 12.82 -4.87 -1.86
C ALA A 176 13.43 -5.48 -3.14
N GLU A 177 14.36 -4.75 -3.76
CA GLU A 177 15.10 -5.19 -4.95
C GLU A 177 15.76 -6.57 -4.77
N LYS A 178 16.26 -6.87 -3.56
CA LYS A 178 16.86 -8.17 -3.22
C LYS A 178 15.90 -9.36 -3.30
N MET A 179 14.59 -9.10 -3.34
CA MET A 179 13.57 -10.13 -3.55
C MET A 179 13.30 -10.37 -5.04
N HIS A 180 13.94 -9.62 -5.94
CA HIS A 180 13.84 -9.76 -7.40
C HIS A 180 12.38 -9.77 -7.89
N GLY A 181 11.55 -8.92 -7.27
CA GLY A 181 10.11 -8.85 -7.54
C GLY A 181 9.33 -10.12 -7.24
N ARG A 182 9.87 -11.00 -6.39
CA ARG A 182 9.28 -12.27 -5.95
C ARG A 182 8.81 -13.19 -7.08
N GLY A 183 9.48 -13.09 -8.24
CA GLY A 183 9.21 -13.95 -9.38
C GLY A 183 10.29 -15.02 -9.56
N TYR A 184 10.31 -15.60 -10.75
CA TYR A 184 11.06 -16.84 -11.03
C TYR A 184 12.49 -16.61 -11.51
N VAL A 185 12.83 -15.37 -11.88
CA VAL A 185 14.21 -14.93 -12.17
C VAL A 185 14.97 -14.76 -10.84
N GLN A 186 16.20 -15.25 -10.79
CA GLN A 186 17.05 -15.22 -9.57
C GLN A 186 16.39 -15.84 -8.33
N GLN A 187 15.40 -16.72 -8.53
CA GLN A 187 14.67 -17.40 -7.46
C GLN A 187 14.02 -16.42 -6.46
N GLY A 188 13.55 -15.25 -6.91
CA GLY A 188 12.95 -14.23 -6.06
C GLY A 188 11.82 -14.76 -5.17
N GLU A 189 10.96 -15.63 -5.70
CA GLU A 189 9.90 -16.29 -4.92
C GLU A 189 10.48 -17.20 -3.82
N HIS A 190 11.56 -17.95 -4.07
CA HIS A 190 12.18 -18.80 -3.05
C HIS A 190 12.79 -17.98 -1.92
N LEU A 191 13.33 -16.80 -2.23
CA LEU A 191 13.84 -15.85 -1.24
C LEU A 191 12.70 -15.33 -0.34
N ALA A 192 11.57 -14.94 -0.95
CA ALA A 192 10.37 -14.56 -0.21
C ALA A 192 9.87 -15.73 0.65
N ALA A 193 9.82 -16.95 0.12
CA ALA A 193 9.41 -18.13 0.87
C ALA A 193 10.33 -18.42 2.06
N ALA A 194 11.65 -18.28 1.89
CA ALA A 194 12.61 -18.42 2.97
C ALA A 194 12.37 -17.38 4.08
N TYR A 195 12.17 -16.11 3.72
CA TYR A 195 11.82 -15.04 4.65
C TYR A 195 10.53 -15.38 5.43
N LEU A 196 9.47 -15.78 4.74
CA LEU A 196 8.16 -16.07 5.35
C LEU A 196 8.19 -17.27 6.29
N ARG A 197 8.89 -18.35 5.92
CA ARG A 197 9.13 -19.48 6.85
C ARG A 197 9.88 -19.02 8.10
N GLY A 198 10.85 -18.11 7.94
CA GLY A 198 11.52 -17.47 9.07
C GLY A 198 10.57 -16.71 9.98
N ARG A 199 9.67 -15.90 9.40
CA ARG A 199 8.65 -15.14 10.15
C ARG A 199 7.67 -16.04 10.89
N LEU A 200 7.17 -17.10 10.25
CA LEU A 200 6.26 -18.06 10.87
C LEU A 200 6.91 -18.79 12.06
N ARG A 201 8.18 -19.19 11.91
CA ARG A 201 8.98 -19.77 13.02
C ARG A 201 9.17 -18.80 14.17
N GLN A 202 9.50 -17.53 13.87
CA GLN A 202 9.66 -16.49 14.89
C GLN A 202 8.37 -16.21 15.67
N LEU A 203 7.21 -16.38 15.02
CA LEU A 203 5.90 -16.28 15.66
C LEU A 203 5.50 -17.56 16.44
N GLY A 204 6.28 -18.64 16.35
CA GLY A 204 6.02 -19.90 17.07
C GLY A 204 4.90 -20.75 16.49
N LEU A 205 4.48 -20.51 15.24
CA LEU A 205 3.47 -21.35 14.58
C LEU A 205 4.03 -22.75 14.33
N GLN A 206 3.14 -23.74 14.19
CA GLN A 206 3.54 -25.11 13.84
C GLN A 206 3.51 -25.28 12.32
N PRO A 207 4.44 -26.05 11.72
CA PRO A 207 4.37 -26.39 10.31
C PRO A 207 3.18 -27.31 10.01
N LEU A 208 2.42 -27.01 8.96
CA LEU A 208 1.35 -27.91 8.47
C LEU A 208 1.88 -28.94 7.46
N ALA A 209 3.03 -28.65 6.84
CA ALA A 209 3.78 -29.56 5.97
C ALA A 209 5.26 -29.56 6.36
N PRO A 210 6.07 -30.56 5.96
CA PRO A 210 7.50 -30.58 6.24
C PRO A 210 8.18 -29.24 5.90
N ASN A 211 8.88 -28.64 6.87
CA ASN A 211 9.48 -27.32 6.74
C ASN A 211 8.51 -26.23 6.26
N TYR A 212 7.25 -26.30 6.66
CA TYR A 212 6.15 -25.41 6.22
C TYR A 212 5.87 -25.47 4.71
N THR A 213 6.43 -26.40 3.96
CA THR A 213 6.50 -26.32 2.49
C THR A 213 5.67 -27.42 1.84
N GLN A 214 4.80 -27.06 0.90
CA GLN A 214 4.13 -27.98 -0.01
C GLN A 214 4.67 -27.72 -1.43
N PRO A 215 5.58 -28.57 -1.93
CA PRO A 215 6.22 -28.36 -3.23
C PRO A 215 5.30 -28.73 -4.39
N PHE A 216 5.46 -28.02 -5.51
CA PHE A 216 4.87 -28.33 -6.81
C PHE A 216 5.73 -27.75 -7.94
N THR A 217 5.34 -27.97 -9.19
CA THR A 217 6.04 -27.43 -10.35
C THR A 217 5.08 -26.66 -11.26
N LEU A 218 5.63 -25.72 -12.04
CA LEU A 218 4.91 -25.06 -13.12
C LEU A 218 5.83 -24.84 -14.33
N ASP A 219 5.23 -24.65 -15.49
CA ASP A 219 5.93 -24.07 -16.64
C ASP A 219 5.82 -22.55 -16.56
N VAL A 220 6.92 -21.84 -16.78
CA VAL A 220 6.95 -20.37 -16.68
C VAL A 220 7.93 -19.74 -17.66
N ASN A 221 7.47 -18.75 -18.41
CA ASN A 221 8.30 -17.92 -19.27
C ASN A 221 8.82 -16.71 -18.50
N THR A 222 10.12 -16.45 -18.59
CA THR A 222 10.82 -15.42 -17.82
C THR A 222 11.75 -14.59 -18.70
N PHE A 223 12.23 -13.45 -18.19
CA PHE A 223 13.10 -12.55 -18.95
C PHE A 223 14.40 -12.20 -18.18
N PRO A 224 15.32 -13.16 -17.95
CA PRO A 224 16.46 -12.96 -17.05
C PRO A 224 17.60 -12.10 -17.62
N GLY A 225 17.72 -12.01 -18.95
CA GLY A 225 18.88 -11.39 -19.60
C GLY A 225 18.75 -9.88 -19.83
N SER A 226 19.45 -9.36 -20.84
CA SER A 226 19.29 -7.96 -21.23
C SER A 226 17.98 -7.75 -22.00
N MET A 227 17.35 -6.61 -21.76
CA MET A 227 16.16 -6.18 -22.48
C MET A 227 16.37 -4.76 -23.03
N GLU A 228 16.21 -4.60 -24.34
CA GLU A 228 16.38 -3.33 -25.05
C GLU A 228 15.40 -3.24 -26.22
N LEU A 229 14.78 -2.07 -26.35
CA LEU A 229 14.07 -1.66 -27.55
C LEU A 229 14.56 -0.26 -27.94
N ALA A 230 15.22 -0.17 -29.10
CA ALA A 230 15.66 1.10 -29.66
C ALA A 230 15.00 1.35 -31.02
N ILE A 231 14.44 2.53 -31.23
CA ILE A 231 13.73 2.92 -32.45
C ILE A 231 14.53 3.98 -33.19
N ILE A 232 14.69 3.76 -34.50
CA ILE A 232 15.26 4.71 -35.45
C ILE A 232 14.10 5.21 -36.32
N PRO A 233 13.63 6.47 -36.14
CA PRO A 233 12.38 6.93 -36.75
C PRO A 233 12.44 7.05 -38.27
N SER A 234 13.55 7.47 -38.86
CA SER A 234 13.74 7.47 -40.31
C SER A 234 15.21 7.31 -40.68
N ILE A 235 15.50 6.37 -41.58
CA ILE A 235 16.84 6.18 -42.15
C ILE A 235 17.22 7.26 -43.18
N VAL A 236 16.25 8.00 -43.72
CA VAL A 236 16.47 9.04 -44.76
C VAL A 236 16.41 10.45 -44.18
N GLY A 237 15.54 10.68 -43.19
CA GLY A 237 15.34 12.01 -42.59
C GLY A 237 16.33 12.36 -41.48
N GLY A 238 17.04 11.38 -40.91
CA GLY A 238 17.81 11.56 -39.70
C GLY A 238 16.92 11.78 -38.46
N GLY A 239 17.40 11.36 -37.30
CA GLY A 239 16.72 11.50 -36.01
C GLY A 239 17.50 10.75 -34.92
N PRO A 240 17.46 11.19 -33.66
CA PRO A 240 18.16 10.50 -32.59
C PRO A 240 17.57 9.09 -32.41
N VAL A 241 18.44 8.11 -32.16
CA VAL A 241 18.01 6.77 -31.76
C VAL A 241 17.30 6.89 -30.42
N GLN A 242 16.04 6.47 -30.35
CA GLN A 242 15.27 6.51 -29.12
C GLN A 242 15.31 5.14 -28.45
N HIS A 243 15.97 5.07 -27.30
CA HIS A 243 15.94 3.89 -26.44
C HIS A 243 14.74 4.01 -25.50
N LEU A 244 13.83 3.05 -25.55
CA LEU A 244 12.70 3.01 -24.62
C LEU A 244 13.13 2.38 -23.29
N GLN A 245 12.49 2.80 -22.21
CA GLN A 245 12.72 2.31 -20.85
C GLN A 245 11.84 1.09 -20.54
N VAL A 246 12.47 0.02 -20.08
CA VAL A 246 11.80 -1.22 -19.66
C VAL A 246 11.01 -0.97 -18.38
N GLY A 247 9.73 -1.34 -18.36
CA GLY A 247 8.81 -1.20 -17.23
C GLY A 247 8.00 0.09 -17.23
N SER A 248 8.56 1.21 -17.72
CA SER A 248 7.89 2.52 -17.73
C SER A 248 7.40 2.95 -19.11
N GLU A 249 8.07 2.56 -20.20
CA GLU A 249 7.68 2.90 -21.58
C GLU A 249 7.29 1.67 -22.40
N PHE A 250 7.87 0.50 -22.09
CA PHE A 250 7.49 -0.78 -22.68
C PHE A 250 7.75 -1.96 -21.75
N ILE A 251 7.05 -3.06 -21.96
CA ILE A 251 7.26 -4.37 -21.34
C ILE A 251 7.21 -5.48 -22.39
N ALA A 252 7.86 -6.61 -22.11
CA ALA A 252 7.62 -7.82 -22.89
C ALA A 252 6.22 -8.37 -22.55
N ALA A 253 5.51 -8.87 -23.57
CA ALA A 253 4.34 -9.69 -23.34
C ALA A 253 4.74 -10.96 -22.56
N PRO A 254 3.89 -11.50 -21.67
CA PRO A 254 4.27 -12.62 -20.82
C PRO A 254 4.69 -13.87 -21.62
N GLU A 255 4.06 -14.10 -22.77
CA GLU A 255 4.37 -15.19 -23.69
C GLU A 255 5.45 -14.86 -24.73
N SER A 256 6.08 -13.68 -24.69
CA SER A 256 7.03 -13.27 -25.73
C SER A 256 8.21 -14.24 -25.86
N GLY A 257 8.60 -14.51 -27.10
CA GLY A 257 9.85 -15.18 -27.44
C GLY A 257 11.08 -14.27 -27.39
N SER A 258 12.24 -14.85 -27.68
CA SER A 258 13.53 -14.15 -27.63
C SER A 258 13.88 -13.40 -28.91
N ALA A 259 14.71 -12.36 -28.77
CA ALA A 259 15.46 -11.73 -29.84
C ALA A 259 16.89 -11.40 -29.38
N PHE A 260 17.87 -11.78 -30.18
CA PHE A 260 19.27 -11.48 -29.92
C PHE A 260 19.79 -10.56 -31.02
N LYS A 261 20.10 -9.30 -30.66
CA LYS A 261 20.58 -8.26 -31.58
C LYS A 261 19.74 -8.18 -32.87
N LEU A 262 18.42 -8.31 -32.77
CA LEU A 262 17.52 -8.30 -33.92
C LEU A 262 17.41 -6.86 -34.45
N HIS A 263 17.72 -6.68 -35.73
CA HIS A 263 17.55 -5.43 -36.45
C HIS A 263 16.48 -5.63 -37.53
N THR A 264 15.42 -4.83 -37.50
CA THR A 264 14.29 -5.00 -38.43
C THR A 264 13.60 -3.69 -38.76
N MET A 265 12.88 -3.66 -39.87
CA MET A 265 12.00 -2.55 -40.25
C MET A 265 10.73 -2.55 -39.40
N LEU A 266 10.27 -1.36 -39.02
CA LEU A 266 8.96 -1.18 -38.40
C LEU A 266 7.90 -0.84 -39.45
N VAL A 267 6.71 -1.41 -39.28
CA VAL A 267 5.53 -1.12 -40.11
C VAL A 267 4.34 -0.86 -39.21
N ARG A 268 3.77 0.34 -39.29
CA ARG A 268 2.49 0.62 -38.66
C ARG A 268 1.37 -0.07 -39.44
N VAL A 269 0.55 -0.87 -38.76
CA VAL A 269 -0.68 -1.41 -39.33
C VAL A 269 -1.71 -0.29 -39.42
N ASP A 270 -2.14 0.01 -40.64
CA ASP A 270 -3.24 0.96 -40.89
C ASP A 270 -4.59 0.27 -40.67
N SER A 271 -5.56 0.98 -40.10
CA SER A 271 -6.92 0.46 -39.92
C SER A 271 -7.60 0.04 -41.24
N ALA A 272 -7.18 0.58 -42.39
CA ALA A 272 -7.64 0.19 -43.72
C ALA A 272 -7.27 -1.26 -44.08
N VAL A 273 -6.21 -1.84 -43.48
CA VAL A 273 -5.83 -3.26 -43.70
C VAL A 273 -6.99 -4.21 -43.38
N PHE A 274 -7.86 -3.82 -42.46
CA PHE A 274 -9.00 -4.65 -42.05
C PHE A 274 -10.25 -4.47 -42.91
N THR A 275 -10.25 -3.54 -43.87
CA THR A 275 -11.43 -3.20 -44.69
C THR A 275 -11.16 -3.14 -46.19
N SER A 276 -9.90 -3.03 -46.62
CA SER A 276 -9.50 -2.88 -48.02
C SER A 276 -8.53 -3.98 -48.44
N VAL A 277 -8.81 -4.61 -49.58
CA VAL A 277 -7.94 -5.62 -50.19
C VAL A 277 -6.64 -4.97 -50.69
N GLU A 278 -6.71 -3.73 -51.17
CA GLU A 278 -5.55 -2.95 -51.62
C GLU A 278 -4.59 -2.69 -50.45
N ALA A 279 -5.11 -2.31 -49.27
CA ALA A 279 -4.30 -2.13 -48.07
C ALA A 279 -3.65 -3.45 -47.60
N GLN A 280 -4.37 -4.58 -47.68
CA GLN A 280 -3.81 -5.91 -47.40
C GLN A 280 -2.69 -6.28 -48.37
N GLN A 281 -2.88 -6.03 -49.66
CA GLN A 281 -1.89 -6.26 -50.70
C GLN A 281 -0.65 -5.38 -50.50
N ALA A 282 -0.83 -4.11 -50.12
CA ALA A 282 0.25 -3.18 -49.81
C ALA A 282 1.09 -3.67 -48.62
N LEU A 283 0.44 -4.06 -47.52
CA LEU A 283 1.13 -4.62 -46.34
C LEU A 283 1.88 -5.91 -46.69
N LYS A 284 1.25 -6.82 -47.43
CA LYS A 284 1.88 -8.07 -47.91
C LYS A 284 3.09 -7.79 -48.81
N GLY A 285 2.97 -6.82 -49.71
CA GLY A 285 4.04 -6.37 -50.59
C GLY A 285 5.22 -5.82 -49.79
N PHE A 286 4.96 -4.98 -48.79
CA PHE A 286 5.98 -4.45 -47.90
C PHE A 286 6.71 -5.56 -47.14
N ILE A 287 5.98 -6.47 -46.49
CA ILE A 287 6.56 -7.59 -45.74
C ILE A 287 7.49 -8.43 -46.61
N ARG A 288 7.12 -8.64 -47.88
CA ARG A 288 7.95 -9.36 -48.87
C ARG A 288 9.19 -8.55 -49.27
N LEU A 289 9.07 -7.23 -49.40
CA LEU A 289 10.16 -6.34 -49.79
C LEU A 289 11.21 -6.22 -48.68
N SER A 290 10.80 -6.02 -47.43
CA SER A 290 11.73 -5.88 -46.30
C SER A 290 12.72 -7.04 -46.22
N TYR A 291 12.22 -8.27 -46.38
CA TYR A 291 13.05 -9.48 -46.38
C TYR A 291 14.11 -9.48 -47.49
N LYS A 292 13.77 -8.96 -48.68
CA LYS A 292 14.73 -8.84 -49.78
C LYS A 292 15.78 -7.75 -49.52
N THR A 293 15.41 -6.68 -48.81
CA THR A 293 16.28 -5.50 -48.65
C THR A 293 17.28 -5.64 -47.51
N ILE A 294 16.86 -6.13 -46.34
CA ILE A 294 17.72 -6.20 -45.14
C ILE A 294 17.87 -7.61 -44.58
N ALA A 295 17.46 -8.63 -45.35
CA ALA A 295 17.47 -10.05 -44.96
C ALA A 295 16.69 -10.37 -43.67
N THR A 296 15.85 -9.45 -43.18
CA THR A 296 14.96 -9.66 -42.04
C THR A 296 13.53 -9.28 -42.40
N ARG A 297 12.57 -10.04 -41.86
CA ARG A 297 11.14 -9.72 -41.96
C ARG A 297 10.83 -8.56 -41.01
N PRO A 298 9.82 -7.72 -41.29
CA PRO A 298 9.53 -6.54 -40.47
C PRO A 298 8.90 -6.92 -39.12
N ALA A 299 8.94 -5.97 -38.19
CA ALA A 299 8.10 -5.95 -37.01
C ALA A 299 6.87 -5.07 -37.25
N LEU A 300 5.71 -5.50 -36.76
CA LEU A 300 4.47 -4.75 -36.89
C LEU A 300 4.23 -3.90 -35.65
N VAL A 301 3.83 -2.64 -35.85
CA VAL A 301 3.36 -1.74 -34.81
C VAL A 301 1.85 -1.60 -34.97
N LEU A 302 1.08 -1.80 -33.91
CA LEU A 302 -0.37 -1.81 -33.96
C LEU A 302 -0.95 -1.54 -32.58
N THR A 303 -2.21 -1.13 -32.49
CA THR A 303 -2.93 -1.03 -31.21
C THR A 303 -3.43 -2.38 -30.73
N ALA A 304 -3.69 -2.53 -29.42
CA ALA A 304 -4.33 -3.72 -28.87
C ALA A 304 -5.69 -4.07 -29.53
N LYS A 305 -6.43 -3.05 -30.01
CA LYS A 305 -7.68 -3.25 -30.76
C LYS A 305 -7.42 -3.86 -32.15
N GLU A 306 -6.40 -3.39 -32.84
CA GLU A 306 -6.00 -3.91 -34.16
C GLU A 306 -5.45 -5.33 -34.04
N GLU A 307 -4.74 -5.65 -32.96
CA GLU A 307 -4.17 -6.98 -32.73
C GLU A 307 -5.27 -8.05 -32.66
N LYS A 308 -6.34 -7.75 -31.91
CA LYS A 308 -7.51 -8.63 -31.82
C LYS A 308 -8.18 -8.87 -33.18
N ARG A 309 -8.12 -7.88 -34.08
CA ARG A 309 -8.70 -7.95 -35.43
C ARG A 309 -7.81 -8.70 -36.41
N LEU A 310 -6.51 -8.91 -36.12
CA LEU A 310 -5.62 -9.66 -37.01
C LEU A 310 -6.15 -11.06 -37.29
N LYS A 311 -6.74 -11.73 -36.28
CA LYS A 311 -7.33 -13.07 -36.42
C LYS A 311 -8.51 -13.13 -37.40
N ALA A 312 -9.16 -12.00 -37.68
CA ALA A 312 -10.29 -11.92 -38.61
C ALA A 312 -9.86 -11.71 -40.07
N LEU A 313 -8.56 -11.51 -40.34
CA LEU A 313 -8.06 -11.36 -41.70
C LEU A 313 -8.08 -12.70 -42.47
N PRO A 314 -8.21 -12.67 -43.82
CA PRO A 314 -8.24 -13.88 -44.63
C PRO A 314 -7.01 -14.78 -44.44
N ALA A 315 -7.13 -16.08 -44.70
CA ALA A 315 -6.06 -17.08 -44.50
C ALA A 315 -4.73 -16.70 -45.20
N VAL A 316 -4.81 -16.07 -46.38
CA VAL A 316 -3.64 -15.57 -47.13
C VAL A 316 -2.87 -14.50 -46.33
N MET A 317 -3.59 -13.67 -45.57
CA MET A 317 -2.97 -12.69 -44.68
C MET A 317 -2.43 -13.34 -43.40
N GLN A 318 -3.10 -14.36 -42.85
CA GLN A 318 -2.57 -15.12 -41.70
C GLN A 318 -1.17 -15.67 -41.99
N ALA A 319 -0.98 -16.36 -43.12
CA ALA A 319 0.33 -16.87 -43.53
C ALA A 319 1.39 -15.75 -43.71
N THR A 320 0.96 -14.54 -44.07
CA THR A 320 1.84 -13.38 -44.19
C THR A 320 2.24 -12.85 -42.81
N LEU A 321 1.28 -12.71 -41.88
CA LEU A 321 1.50 -12.33 -40.48
C LEU A 321 2.35 -13.39 -39.74
N ASP A 322 2.22 -14.65 -40.12
CA ASP A 322 3.05 -15.73 -39.59
C ASP A 322 4.54 -15.53 -39.90
N SER A 323 4.87 -14.77 -40.94
CA SER A 323 6.26 -14.48 -41.31
C SER A 323 6.90 -13.27 -40.62
N VAL A 324 6.15 -12.45 -39.87
CA VAL A 324 6.72 -11.27 -39.18
C VAL A 324 7.54 -11.71 -37.95
N VAL A 325 8.59 -10.97 -37.62
CA VAL A 325 9.53 -11.36 -36.54
C VAL A 325 9.11 -10.84 -35.17
N ALA A 326 8.36 -9.74 -35.13
CA ALA A 326 7.92 -9.15 -33.89
C ALA A 326 6.61 -8.37 -34.01
N TYR A 327 5.92 -8.21 -32.89
CA TYR A 327 4.80 -7.32 -32.70
C TYR A 327 5.13 -6.31 -31.61
N ILE A 328 4.87 -5.03 -31.88
CA ILE A 328 4.82 -3.94 -30.90
C ILE A 328 3.36 -3.52 -30.78
N VAL A 329 2.76 -3.84 -29.65
CA VAL A 329 1.35 -3.58 -29.35
C VAL A 329 1.26 -2.32 -28.50
N LEU A 330 0.61 -1.29 -29.02
CA LEU A 330 0.41 -0.04 -28.32
C LEU A 330 -0.77 -0.17 -27.36
N VAL A 331 -0.51 0.17 -26.11
CA VAL A 331 -1.44 0.07 -24.98
C VAL A 331 -1.48 1.40 -24.22
N PRO A 332 -2.64 1.77 -23.64
CA PRO A 332 -2.75 3.00 -22.84
C PRO A 332 -2.10 2.88 -21.46
N LYS A 333 -1.88 1.66 -20.97
CA LYS A 333 -1.24 1.33 -19.70
C LYS A 333 -0.48 0.01 -19.87
N LEU A 334 0.72 -0.08 -19.28
CA LEU A 334 1.48 -1.33 -19.18
C LEU A 334 0.95 -2.13 -17.99
N THR A 335 0.73 -3.43 -18.16
CA THR A 335 0.26 -4.33 -17.09
C THR A 335 0.97 -5.65 -17.31
N ALA A 336 2.03 -5.89 -16.54
CA ALA A 336 2.82 -7.11 -16.67
C ALA A 336 2.04 -8.33 -16.16
N SER A 337 2.43 -9.51 -16.61
CA SER A 337 1.76 -10.77 -16.29
C SER A 337 2.79 -11.90 -16.41
N ILE A 338 2.41 -13.12 -16.03
CA ILE A 338 3.20 -14.34 -16.24
C ILE A 338 2.48 -15.25 -17.24
N ALA A 339 3.24 -16.01 -18.03
CA ALA A 339 2.71 -17.04 -18.91
C ALA A 339 3.47 -18.36 -18.73
N SER A 340 2.78 -19.47 -18.94
CA SER A 340 3.33 -20.83 -18.94
C SER A 340 3.76 -21.32 -20.32
N SER A 341 3.79 -20.43 -21.31
CA SER A 341 4.16 -20.75 -22.68
C SER A 341 4.97 -19.62 -23.30
N GLN A 342 5.66 -19.93 -24.38
CA GLN A 342 6.51 -19.00 -25.10
C GLN A 342 6.19 -19.05 -26.60
N LEU A 343 6.00 -17.87 -27.20
CA LEU A 343 5.87 -17.68 -28.63
C LEU A 343 7.22 -17.82 -29.31
N SER A 344 7.23 -18.23 -30.59
CA SER A 344 8.43 -18.20 -31.43
C SER A 344 8.86 -16.79 -31.85
N LYS A 345 8.07 -15.76 -31.51
CA LYS A 345 8.24 -14.37 -31.95
C LYS A 345 8.30 -13.44 -30.76
N VAL A 346 8.93 -12.29 -30.96
CA VAL A 346 8.90 -11.20 -30.00
C VAL A 346 7.52 -10.54 -29.99
N ARG A 347 6.96 -10.34 -28.80
CA ARG A 347 5.78 -9.53 -28.58
C ARG A 347 6.06 -8.55 -27.44
N ILE A 348 5.96 -7.26 -27.74
CA ILE A 348 6.19 -6.17 -26.79
C ILE A 348 4.91 -5.36 -26.67
N GLU A 349 4.62 -4.90 -25.45
CA GLU A 349 3.62 -3.88 -25.18
C GLU A 349 4.31 -2.57 -24.89
N ALA A 350 3.90 -1.49 -25.55
CA ALA A 350 4.49 -0.17 -25.36
C ALA A 350 3.42 0.90 -25.21
N LEU A 351 3.71 1.96 -24.44
CA LEU A 351 2.75 3.03 -24.20
C LEU A 351 2.38 3.75 -25.50
N ASP A 352 1.09 3.88 -25.78
CA ASP A 352 0.58 4.52 -26.99
C ASP A 352 0.81 6.04 -27.02
N THR A 353 1.06 6.64 -25.84
CA THR A 353 1.31 8.07 -25.64
C THR A 353 2.69 8.52 -26.09
N LEU A 354 3.63 7.59 -26.34
CA LEU A 354 5.00 7.95 -26.72
C LEU A 354 5.02 8.66 -28.09
N PRO A 355 5.67 9.83 -28.21
CA PRO A 355 5.69 10.60 -29.45
C PRO A 355 6.28 9.85 -30.65
N ILE A 356 7.19 8.90 -30.40
CA ILE A 356 7.89 8.13 -31.44
C ILE A 356 6.94 7.42 -32.40
N TRP A 357 5.78 6.98 -31.93
CA TRP A 357 4.80 6.26 -32.75
C TRP A 357 4.19 7.12 -33.85
N LYS A 358 4.17 8.45 -33.67
CA LYS A 358 3.70 9.41 -34.68
C LYS A 358 4.79 9.81 -35.68
N GLN A 359 6.05 9.50 -35.37
CA GLN A 359 7.23 9.86 -36.15
C GLN A 359 7.72 8.70 -37.02
N LEU A 360 7.07 7.54 -36.96
CA LEU A 360 7.42 6.41 -37.80
C LEU A 360 7.27 6.80 -39.26
N GLY A 361 8.37 6.69 -40.01
CA GLY A 361 8.38 6.97 -41.42
C GLY A 361 7.63 5.91 -42.23
N ASN A 362 7.26 6.28 -43.45
CA ASN A 362 6.54 5.45 -44.39
C ASN A 362 7.37 5.27 -45.68
N ALA A 363 6.77 4.68 -46.71
CA ALA A 363 7.44 4.46 -47.98
C ALA A 363 7.97 5.76 -48.65
N THR A 364 7.44 6.94 -48.28
CA THR A 364 7.82 8.25 -48.81
C THR A 364 8.71 9.07 -47.86
N THR A 365 8.62 8.89 -46.54
CA THR A 365 9.38 9.67 -45.54
C THR A 365 10.61 8.94 -44.98
N GLY A 366 10.92 7.75 -45.51
CA GLY A 366 12.05 6.92 -45.12
C GLY A 366 11.67 5.86 -44.09
N LEU A 367 12.18 4.64 -44.24
CA LEU A 367 11.79 3.51 -43.42
C LEU A 367 12.29 3.66 -41.97
N SER A 368 11.46 3.28 -41.00
CA SER A 368 11.86 3.17 -39.60
C SER A 368 12.48 1.81 -39.30
N LEU A 369 13.46 1.78 -38.39
CA LEU A 369 14.08 0.54 -37.92
C LEU A 369 13.87 0.40 -36.41
N ALA A 370 13.89 -0.85 -35.93
CA ALA A 370 13.98 -1.18 -34.53
C ALA A 370 15.13 -2.15 -34.26
N LYS A 371 15.75 -1.98 -33.10
CA LYS A 371 16.69 -2.91 -32.50
C LYS A 371 16.02 -3.54 -31.29
N PHE A 372 15.98 -4.87 -31.28
CA PHE A 372 15.47 -5.65 -30.16
C PHE A 372 16.58 -6.48 -29.53
N GLN A 373 16.63 -6.45 -28.21
CA GLN A 373 17.30 -7.42 -27.37
C GLN A 373 16.29 -7.89 -26.32
N LEU A 374 15.99 -9.18 -26.31
CA LEU A 374 15.03 -9.79 -25.39
C LEU A 374 15.45 -11.24 -25.15
N ASP A 375 15.88 -11.55 -23.94
CA ASP A 375 16.23 -12.92 -23.54
C ASP A 375 15.04 -13.53 -22.80
N ALA A 376 14.18 -14.24 -23.53
CA ALA A 376 13.04 -14.96 -22.97
C ALA A 376 13.42 -16.44 -22.74
N GLN A 377 13.10 -16.96 -21.56
CA GLN A 377 13.43 -18.32 -21.16
C GLN A 377 12.19 -19.01 -20.59
N LEU A 378 11.70 -20.03 -21.30
CA LEU A 378 10.66 -20.94 -20.82
C LEU A 378 11.31 -22.01 -19.96
N ALA A 379 11.09 -21.93 -18.65
CA ALA A 379 11.48 -22.97 -17.71
C ALA A 379 10.34 -23.98 -17.59
N HIS A 380 10.60 -25.22 -18.01
CA HIS A 380 9.68 -26.34 -17.83
C HIS A 380 9.86 -26.98 -16.47
N ASN A 381 8.76 -27.38 -15.84
CA ASN A 381 8.74 -28.02 -14.51
C ASN A 381 9.55 -27.24 -13.47
N TYR A 382 9.48 -25.90 -13.49
CA TYR A 382 10.14 -25.05 -12.52
C TYR A 382 9.66 -25.40 -11.10
N PRO A 383 10.55 -25.76 -10.16
CA PRO A 383 10.17 -26.13 -8.81
C PRO A 383 9.82 -24.89 -7.97
N THR A 384 8.66 -24.93 -7.32
CA THR A 384 8.18 -23.89 -6.41
C THR A 384 7.36 -24.51 -5.26
N GLN A 385 6.69 -23.69 -4.46
CA GLN A 385 5.98 -24.16 -3.27
C GLN A 385 4.82 -23.27 -2.82
N ASN A 386 3.92 -23.88 -2.06
CA ASN A 386 3.10 -23.17 -1.07
C ASN A 386 3.78 -23.23 0.30
N ILE A 387 3.48 -22.25 1.14
CA ILE A 387 3.86 -22.26 2.55
C ILE A 387 2.61 -22.41 3.41
N ALA A 388 2.67 -23.33 4.39
CA ALA A 388 1.53 -23.65 5.23
C ALA A 388 1.92 -23.80 6.71
N ALA A 389 1.26 -23.03 7.56
CA ALA A 389 1.42 -23.06 9.01
C ALA A 389 0.07 -23.23 9.70
N ILE A 390 0.10 -23.74 10.94
CA ILE A 390 -1.10 -24.01 11.74
C ILE A 390 -0.91 -23.58 13.19
N ILE A 391 -2.00 -23.04 13.75
CA ILE A 391 -2.20 -22.90 15.19
C ILE A 391 -3.31 -23.89 15.57
N LYS A 392 -2.96 -24.91 16.37
CA LYS A 392 -3.93 -25.93 16.80
C LYS A 392 -4.98 -25.33 17.72
N GLY A 393 -6.24 -25.52 17.35
CA GLY A 393 -7.40 -25.13 18.14
C GLY A 393 -7.40 -25.74 19.54
N SER A 394 -7.92 -25.01 20.52
CA SER A 394 -8.00 -25.46 21.91
C SER A 394 -9.16 -26.41 22.18
N ALA A 395 -10.24 -26.33 21.40
CA ALA A 395 -11.49 -27.08 21.63
C ALA A 395 -11.92 -27.94 20.43
N GLN A 396 -11.71 -27.46 19.20
CA GLN A 396 -12.10 -28.13 17.95
C GLN A 396 -10.89 -28.22 17.00
N PRO A 397 -9.85 -28.99 17.34
CA PRO A 397 -8.59 -29.00 16.59
C PRO A 397 -8.74 -29.53 15.15
N ASP A 398 -9.80 -30.28 14.84
CA ASP A 398 -10.05 -30.86 13.50
C ASP A 398 -11.01 -30.02 12.63
N SER A 399 -11.39 -28.83 13.12
CA SER A 399 -12.10 -27.81 12.35
C SER A 399 -11.15 -26.69 11.98
N PHE A 400 -11.19 -26.23 10.73
CA PHE A 400 -10.22 -25.26 10.22
C PHE A 400 -10.87 -23.96 9.77
N LEU A 401 -10.31 -22.84 10.22
CA LEU A 401 -10.43 -21.54 9.55
C LEU A 401 -9.13 -21.29 8.79
N VAL A 402 -9.24 -20.89 7.53
CA VAL A 402 -8.08 -20.64 6.67
C VAL A 402 -7.98 -19.15 6.39
N VAL A 403 -6.77 -18.60 6.59
CA VAL A 403 -6.41 -17.26 6.11
C VAL A 403 -5.34 -17.44 5.06
N SER A 404 -5.53 -16.85 3.87
CA SER A 404 -4.58 -16.96 2.77
C SER A 404 -4.16 -15.63 2.17
N ALA A 405 -2.98 -15.62 1.56
CA ALA A 405 -2.46 -14.57 0.69
C ALA A 405 -1.41 -15.22 -0.24
N HIS A 406 -1.21 -14.71 -1.45
CA HIS A 406 -0.06 -15.16 -2.26
C HIS A 406 1.18 -14.32 -1.94
N TYR A 407 2.35 -14.94 -2.08
CA TYR A 407 3.62 -14.30 -1.81
C TYR A 407 4.48 -14.06 -3.05
N ASP A 408 4.22 -14.76 -4.15
CA ASP A 408 4.88 -14.49 -5.43
C ASP A 408 4.43 -13.14 -6.02
N HIS A 409 5.19 -12.66 -6.99
CA HIS A 409 4.79 -11.56 -7.86
C HIS A 409 5.49 -11.69 -9.23
N LEU A 410 5.41 -10.66 -10.07
CA LEU A 410 5.80 -10.70 -11.48
C LEU A 410 7.31 -10.84 -11.75
N GLY A 411 8.16 -10.59 -10.75
CA GLY A 411 9.60 -10.80 -10.86
C GLY A 411 10.36 -9.70 -11.59
N MET A 412 11.33 -10.12 -12.39
CA MET A 412 12.21 -9.24 -13.16
C MET A 412 11.88 -9.27 -14.64
N MET A 413 12.06 -8.11 -15.27
CA MET A 413 11.98 -7.95 -16.71
C MET A 413 13.28 -7.35 -17.21
N GLY A 414 14.13 -8.22 -17.72
CA GLY A 414 15.54 -7.92 -17.95
C GLY A 414 16.35 -7.96 -16.66
N ASN A 415 17.59 -7.49 -16.72
CA ASN A 415 18.55 -7.56 -15.61
C ASN A 415 18.52 -6.35 -14.63
N LYS A 416 17.65 -5.36 -14.88
CA LYS A 416 17.59 -4.11 -14.10
C LYS A 416 16.19 -3.79 -13.58
N THR A 417 15.16 -4.06 -14.37
CA THR A 417 13.79 -3.72 -14.01
C THR A 417 13.16 -4.89 -13.27
N TYR A 418 12.51 -4.60 -12.14
CA TYR A 418 11.72 -5.56 -11.38
C TYR A 418 10.39 -4.92 -10.96
N PHE A 419 9.40 -5.76 -10.68
CA PHE A 419 8.09 -5.36 -10.20
C PHE A 419 8.05 -5.56 -8.68
N PRO A 420 7.94 -4.51 -7.86
CA PRO A 420 8.08 -4.66 -6.41
C PRO A 420 6.90 -5.37 -5.75
N GLY A 421 5.67 -5.18 -6.23
CA GLY A 421 4.49 -5.85 -5.70
C GLY A 421 4.22 -5.51 -4.24
N ALA A 422 4.29 -4.23 -3.87
CA ALA A 422 4.08 -3.80 -2.49
C ALA A 422 2.62 -3.96 -2.04
N ASN A 423 1.67 -3.50 -2.87
CA ASN A 423 0.27 -3.76 -2.65
C ASN A 423 -0.05 -5.21 -3.03
N ASP A 424 0.52 -5.68 -4.15
CA ASP A 424 0.26 -6.99 -4.78
C ASP A 424 1.45 -7.96 -4.64
N ASN A 425 1.49 -8.85 -3.65
CA ASN A 425 0.60 -8.92 -2.50
C ASN A 425 1.35 -8.94 -1.16
N ALA A 426 2.45 -8.18 -1.09
CA ALA A 426 3.18 -8.02 0.16
C ALA A 426 2.29 -7.43 1.28
N SER A 427 1.29 -6.62 0.93
CA SER A 427 0.33 -6.05 1.88
C SER A 427 -0.64 -7.08 2.47
N GLY A 428 -1.20 -8.00 1.67
CA GLY A 428 -2.04 -9.10 2.17
C GLY A 428 -1.24 -10.09 3.00
N VAL A 429 0.00 -10.40 2.60
CA VAL A 429 0.94 -11.20 3.40
C VAL A 429 1.23 -10.53 4.74
N ALA A 430 1.42 -9.21 4.77
CA ALA A 430 1.62 -8.49 6.02
C ALA A 430 0.40 -8.59 6.94
N LEU A 431 -0.82 -8.43 6.43
CA LEU A 431 -2.04 -8.56 7.23
C LEU A 431 -2.23 -9.98 7.76
N LEU A 432 -1.95 -10.99 6.93
CA LEU A 432 -1.93 -12.40 7.32
C LEU A 432 -0.96 -12.65 8.47
N LEU A 433 0.27 -12.11 8.40
CA LEU A 433 1.26 -12.26 9.47
C LEU A 433 0.85 -11.53 10.77
N GLU A 434 0.14 -10.40 10.67
CA GLU A 434 -0.44 -9.72 11.84
C GLU A 434 -1.54 -10.56 12.50
N LEU A 435 -2.41 -11.21 11.72
CA LEU A 435 -3.40 -12.15 12.25
C LEU A 435 -2.71 -13.38 12.87
N ALA A 436 -1.69 -13.94 12.21
CA ALA A 436 -0.91 -15.04 12.75
C ALA A 436 -0.26 -14.69 14.10
N ALA A 437 0.34 -13.49 14.20
CA ALA A 437 0.91 -12.99 15.44
C ALA A 437 -0.14 -12.80 16.54
N HIS A 438 -1.35 -12.38 16.18
CA HIS A 438 -2.45 -12.24 17.13
C HIS A 438 -2.84 -13.57 17.76
N TYR A 439 -3.15 -14.58 16.93
CA TYR A 439 -3.65 -15.88 17.38
C TYR A 439 -2.57 -16.81 17.95
N ALA A 440 -1.29 -16.52 17.69
CA ALA A 440 -0.17 -17.25 18.30
C ALA A 440 -0.04 -16.98 19.81
N ARG A 441 -0.59 -15.86 20.31
CA ARG A 441 -0.56 -15.53 21.73
C ARG A 441 -1.49 -16.46 22.52
N PRO A 442 -1.04 -17.02 23.68
CA PRO A 442 -1.84 -17.96 24.47
C PRO A 442 -3.25 -17.45 24.83
N GLU A 443 -3.39 -16.17 25.18
CA GLU A 443 -4.66 -15.51 25.53
C GLU A 443 -5.61 -15.32 24.34
N ASN A 444 -5.12 -15.51 23.13
CA ASN A 444 -5.87 -15.40 21.88
C ASN A 444 -5.95 -16.73 21.13
N ARG A 445 -5.56 -17.83 21.76
CA ARG A 445 -5.51 -19.13 21.12
C ARG A 445 -6.92 -19.52 20.63
N PRO A 446 -7.09 -19.85 19.34
CA PRO A 446 -8.42 -20.03 18.79
C PRO A 446 -9.07 -21.35 19.24
N ALA A 447 -10.41 -21.40 19.26
CA ALA A 447 -11.16 -22.61 19.60
C ALA A 447 -11.03 -23.69 18.52
N CYS A 448 -11.20 -23.32 17.24
CA CYS A 448 -10.86 -24.17 16.10
C CYS A 448 -9.43 -23.93 15.62
N SER A 449 -8.87 -24.86 14.84
CA SER A 449 -7.54 -24.68 14.26
C SER A 449 -7.55 -23.56 13.23
N MET A 450 -6.49 -22.74 13.24
CA MET A 450 -6.27 -21.71 12.24
C MET A 450 -5.11 -22.10 11.34
N VAL A 451 -5.36 -22.13 10.04
CA VAL A 451 -4.37 -22.44 9.02
C VAL A 451 -4.03 -21.15 8.26
N PHE A 452 -2.74 -20.87 8.16
CA PHE A 452 -2.20 -19.74 7.42
C PHE A 452 -1.52 -20.28 6.17
N LEU A 453 -2.13 -20.01 5.00
CA LEU A 453 -1.62 -20.43 3.69
C LEU A 453 -1.03 -19.24 2.95
N LEU A 454 0.21 -19.39 2.53
CA LEU A 454 0.91 -18.42 1.70
C LEU A 454 1.16 -19.11 0.35
N PHE A 455 0.37 -18.75 -0.66
CA PHE A 455 0.41 -19.40 -1.96
C PHE A 455 1.56 -18.87 -2.81
N GLY A 456 2.21 -19.76 -3.54
CA GLY A 456 3.10 -19.40 -4.64
C GLY A 456 2.39 -19.56 -5.98
N ALA A 457 2.90 -18.89 -7.00
CA ALA A 457 2.40 -18.96 -8.37
C ALA A 457 0.91 -18.60 -8.53
N GLU A 458 0.44 -17.59 -7.80
CA GLU A 458 -0.87 -16.97 -8.04
C GLU A 458 -0.85 -16.23 -9.39
N GLU A 459 0.21 -15.45 -9.64
CA GLU A 459 0.34 -14.58 -10.82
C GLU A 459 0.50 -15.37 -12.12
N ALA A 460 0.90 -16.63 -12.00
CA ALA A 460 0.99 -17.59 -13.10
C ALA A 460 -0.35 -18.30 -13.40
N GLY A 461 -1.44 -17.91 -12.71
CA GLY A 461 -2.79 -18.43 -12.93
C GLY A 461 -3.30 -19.33 -11.79
N LEU A 462 -3.18 -18.90 -10.54
CA LEU A 462 -3.70 -19.58 -9.34
C LEU A 462 -3.15 -21.01 -9.15
N VAL A 463 -1.90 -21.25 -9.57
CA VAL A 463 -1.33 -22.61 -9.63
C VAL A 463 -1.18 -23.20 -8.23
N GLY A 464 -0.68 -22.42 -7.26
CA GLY A 464 -0.47 -22.88 -5.89
C GLY A 464 -1.77 -23.23 -5.17
N SER A 465 -2.79 -22.38 -5.23
CA SER A 465 -4.09 -22.65 -4.61
C SER A 465 -4.83 -23.81 -5.29
N THR A 466 -4.75 -23.90 -6.63
CA THR A 466 -5.27 -25.06 -7.38
C THR A 466 -4.59 -26.36 -6.95
N TYR A 467 -3.26 -26.35 -6.81
CA TYR A 467 -2.50 -27.51 -6.36
C TYR A 467 -2.89 -27.91 -4.93
N PHE A 468 -3.08 -26.96 -4.02
CA PHE A 468 -3.52 -27.24 -2.66
C PHE A 468 -4.88 -27.94 -2.65
N VAL A 469 -5.86 -27.46 -3.42
CA VAL A 469 -7.19 -28.07 -3.49
C VAL A 469 -7.12 -29.51 -4.02
N GLN A 470 -6.23 -29.78 -4.97
CA GLN A 470 -6.02 -31.13 -5.50
C GLN A 470 -5.26 -32.05 -4.56
N HIS A 471 -4.38 -31.49 -3.71
CA HIS A 471 -3.52 -32.22 -2.77
C HIS A 471 -3.62 -31.62 -1.37
N PRO A 472 -4.80 -31.65 -0.73
CA PRO A 472 -5.05 -30.84 0.45
C PRO A 472 -4.28 -31.34 1.67
N LEU A 473 -3.69 -30.41 2.43
CA LEU A 473 -2.98 -30.72 3.68
C LEU A 473 -3.92 -30.89 4.88
N VAL A 474 -5.17 -30.44 4.75
CA VAL A 474 -6.27 -30.67 5.69
C VAL A 474 -7.53 -31.05 4.91
N PRO A 475 -8.44 -31.88 5.43
CA PRO A 475 -9.66 -32.23 4.71
C PRO A 475 -10.45 -30.97 4.32
N LEU A 476 -10.72 -30.79 3.02
CA LEU A 476 -11.41 -29.59 2.52
C LEU A 476 -12.80 -29.41 3.15
N ALA A 477 -13.51 -30.51 3.39
CA ALA A 477 -14.82 -30.52 4.05
C ALA A 477 -14.77 -30.05 5.52
N SER A 478 -13.59 -30.06 6.15
CA SER A 478 -13.38 -29.55 7.51
C SER A 478 -13.00 -28.07 7.56
N ILE A 479 -12.84 -27.41 6.41
CA ILE A 479 -12.61 -25.96 6.33
C ILE A 479 -13.95 -25.25 6.46
N LYS A 480 -14.16 -24.60 7.62
CA LYS A 480 -15.37 -23.83 7.92
C LYS A 480 -15.47 -22.59 7.04
N PHE A 481 -14.34 -21.93 6.80
CA PHE A 481 -14.25 -20.73 5.97
C PHE A 481 -12.81 -20.44 5.56
N LEU A 482 -12.63 -19.91 4.34
CA LEU A 482 -11.38 -19.34 3.86
C LEU A 482 -11.51 -17.83 3.64
N LEU A 483 -10.63 -17.05 4.26
CA LEU A 483 -10.49 -15.62 4.01
C LEU A 483 -9.18 -15.37 3.25
N ASN A 484 -9.29 -15.06 1.97
CA ASN A 484 -8.17 -14.67 1.13
C ASN A 484 -7.95 -13.15 1.17
N LEU A 485 -6.72 -12.75 1.40
CA LEU A 485 -6.27 -11.38 1.59
C LEU A 485 -5.36 -10.99 0.42
N ASP A 486 -5.80 -10.04 -0.39
CA ASP A 486 -5.03 -9.58 -1.53
C ASP A 486 -5.32 -8.10 -1.85
N LEU A 487 -4.29 -7.29 -2.12
CA LEU A 487 -4.33 -5.83 -2.27
C LEU A 487 -4.88 -5.09 -1.03
N LEU A 488 -4.17 -5.17 0.10
CA LEU A 488 -4.54 -4.57 1.40
C LEU A 488 -3.76 -3.27 1.74
N GLY A 489 -3.04 -2.71 0.78
CA GLY A 489 -2.15 -1.56 0.93
C GLY A 489 -2.84 -0.19 1.05
N THR A 490 -4.15 -0.12 0.83
CA THR A 490 -4.94 1.12 0.70
C THR A 490 -6.15 1.09 1.66
N GLY A 491 -7.23 1.83 1.37
CA GLY A 491 -8.54 1.61 2.00
C GLY A 491 -9.35 2.86 2.28
N GLU A 492 -8.96 3.99 1.69
CA GLU A 492 -9.64 5.28 1.74
C GLU A 492 -11.10 5.19 1.26
N GLU A 493 -11.37 4.27 0.34
CA GLU A 493 -12.72 4.02 -0.19
C GLU A 493 -13.39 2.77 0.42
N GLY A 494 -12.77 2.16 1.42
CA GLY A 494 -13.20 0.90 2.01
C GLY A 494 -12.70 -0.33 1.26
N ALA A 495 -13.51 -1.39 1.18
CA ALA A 495 -13.09 -2.68 0.62
C ALA A 495 -14.17 -3.34 -0.24
N THR A 496 -13.72 -4.33 -1.02
CA THR A 496 -14.58 -5.21 -1.79
C THR A 496 -14.39 -6.65 -1.36
N VAL A 497 -15.50 -7.38 -1.30
CA VAL A 497 -15.56 -8.79 -0.93
C VAL A 497 -16.08 -9.57 -2.13
N VAL A 498 -15.17 -10.27 -2.81
CA VAL A 498 -15.52 -11.24 -3.86
C VAL A 498 -16.09 -12.48 -3.20
N ASN A 499 -17.04 -13.12 -3.87
CA ASN A 499 -17.99 -14.09 -3.30
C ASN A 499 -18.93 -13.53 -2.22
N GLY A 500 -18.92 -12.23 -1.94
CA GLY A 500 -19.91 -11.59 -1.03
C GLY A 500 -21.37 -11.83 -1.43
N ARG A 501 -21.65 -11.85 -2.74
CA ARG A 501 -23.00 -12.16 -3.29
C ARG A 501 -23.28 -13.67 -3.39
N VAL A 502 -22.29 -14.52 -3.14
CA VAL A 502 -22.44 -15.98 -3.10
C VAL A 502 -22.66 -16.44 -1.66
N GLN A 503 -21.93 -15.86 -0.71
CA GLN A 503 -22.01 -16.16 0.72
C GLN A 503 -22.74 -15.04 1.49
N GLU A 504 -23.99 -14.77 1.11
CA GLU A 504 -24.75 -13.60 1.61
C GLU A 504 -24.90 -13.57 3.15
N VAL A 505 -25.06 -14.73 3.78
CA VAL A 505 -25.13 -14.82 5.25
C VAL A 505 -23.83 -14.37 5.90
N ALA A 506 -22.69 -14.88 5.41
CA ALA A 506 -21.37 -14.48 5.88
C ALA A 506 -21.08 -13.00 5.58
N PHE A 507 -21.52 -12.50 4.42
CA PHE A 507 -21.29 -11.11 4.02
C PHE A 507 -22.12 -10.14 4.86
N ARG A 508 -23.37 -10.48 5.19
CA ARG A 508 -24.19 -9.70 6.14
C ARG A 508 -23.54 -9.62 7.51
N ARG A 509 -22.96 -10.72 8.00
CA ARG A 509 -22.21 -10.74 9.26
C ARG A 509 -20.98 -9.83 9.21
N LEU A 510 -20.18 -9.94 8.15
CA LEU A 510 -19.01 -9.10 7.92
C LEU A 510 -19.40 -7.61 7.87
N THR A 511 -20.50 -7.28 7.18
CA THR A 511 -21.02 -5.91 7.09
C THR A 511 -21.48 -5.39 8.45
N ALA A 512 -22.22 -6.20 9.22
CA ALA A 512 -22.64 -5.82 10.57
C ALA A 512 -21.45 -5.54 11.50
N LEU A 513 -20.37 -6.32 11.41
CA LEU A 513 -19.12 -6.06 12.13
C LEU A 513 -18.47 -4.75 11.68
N ASN A 514 -18.40 -4.50 10.36
CA ASN A 514 -17.85 -3.27 9.83
C ASN A 514 -18.63 -2.04 10.32
N ASP A 515 -19.96 -2.10 10.31
CA ASP A 515 -20.82 -0.99 10.71
C ASP A 515 -20.77 -0.74 12.22
N ALA A 516 -20.70 -1.80 13.02
CA ALA A 516 -20.63 -1.70 14.49
C ALA A 516 -19.31 -1.09 14.98
N HIS A 517 -18.20 -1.38 14.30
CA HIS A 517 -16.86 -0.95 14.71
C HIS A 517 -16.27 0.16 13.84
N HIS A 518 -16.99 0.56 12.78
CA HIS A 518 -16.53 1.53 11.78
C HIS A 518 -15.14 1.19 11.21
N TYR A 519 -14.89 -0.10 10.94
CA TYR A 519 -13.59 -0.58 10.51
C TYR A 519 -13.14 0.04 9.18
N LEU A 520 -14.00 0.02 8.17
CA LEU A 520 -13.75 0.58 6.85
C LEU A 520 -14.90 1.48 6.40
N PRO A 521 -14.65 2.51 5.57
CA PRO A 521 -15.67 3.44 5.10
C PRO A 521 -16.88 2.77 4.44
N ARG A 522 -16.66 1.66 3.73
CA ARG A 522 -17.70 0.90 3.04
C ARG A 522 -17.22 -0.50 2.69
N LEU A 523 -18.11 -1.48 2.76
CA LEU A 523 -17.92 -2.78 2.11
C LEU A 523 -18.81 -2.89 0.87
N THR A 524 -18.27 -3.46 -0.20
CA THR A 524 -19.03 -3.80 -1.40
C THR A 524 -18.90 -5.29 -1.70
N ALA A 525 -19.97 -5.91 -2.21
CA ALA A 525 -19.98 -7.32 -2.58
C ALA A 525 -19.90 -7.52 -4.09
N ARG A 526 -19.05 -8.46 -4.51
CA ARG A 526 -19.01 -9.05 -5.84
C ARG A 526 -19.48 -10.51 -5.80
N GLY A 527 -19.87 -11.04 -6.97
CA GLY A 527 -20.19 -12.46 -7.14
C GLY A 527 -18.94 -13.31 -7.34
N ARG A 528 -19.16 -14.53 -7.86
CA ARG A 528 -18.13 -15.49 -8.25
C ARG A 528 -17.19 -14.90 -9.32
N ALA A 529 -15.88 -14.99 -9.09
CA ALA A 529 -14.85 -14.58 -10.04
C ALA A 529 -13.54 -15.35 -9.83
N ALA A 530 -12.90 -15.74 -10.93
CA ALA A 530 -11.60 -16.42 -10.95
C ALA A 530 -10.46 -15.40 -10.96
N ASN A 531 -10.30 -14.65 -9.87
CA ASN A 531 -9.43 -13.48 -9.83
C ASN A 531 -8.56 -13.34 -8.57
N SER A 532 -8.46 -14.40 -7.75
CA SER A 532 -7.48 -14.57 -6.66
C SER A 532 -7.67 -15.97 -6.03
N ASP A 533 -6.79 -16.40 -5.14
CA ASP A 533 -6.67 -17.77 -4.60
C ASP A 533 -7.89 -18.35 -3.87
N HIS A 534 -8.86 -17.52 -3.50
CA HIS A 534 -10.15 -18.01 -2.97
C HIS A 534 -10.92 -18.88 -3.98
N PHE A 535 -10.68 -18.69 -5.28
CA PHE A 535 -11.52 -19.23 -6.33
C PHE A 535 -11.46 -20.77 -6.38
N PRO A 536 -10.30 -21.44 -6.49
CA PRO A 536 -10.24 -22.91 -6.53
C PRO A 536 -10.91 -23.59 -5.33
N PHE A 537 -10.83 -22.99 -4.15
CA PHE A 537 -11.50 -23.48 -2.94
C PHE A 537 -13.02 -23.38 -3.05
N SER A 538 -13.52 -22.24 -3.52
CA SER A 538 -14.96 -22.03 -3.71
C SER A 538 -15.56 -22.97 -4.75
N GLU A 539 -14.79 -23.34 -5.78
CA GLU A 539 -15.23 -24.28 -6.83
C GLU A 539 -15.48 -25.70 -6.32
N VAL A 540 -14.80 -26.10 -5.25
CA VAL A 540 -14.98 -27.40 -4.59
C VAL A 540 -15.87 -27.33 -3.34
N GLY A 541 -16.59 -26.21 -3.16
CA GLY A 541 -17.60 -26.05 -2.12
C GLY A 541 -17.10 -25.52 -0.77
N VAL A 542 -15.82 -25.13 -0.65
CA VAL A 542 -15.31 -24.48 0.56
C VAL A 542 -15.85 -23.05 0.63
N PRO A 543 -16.54 -22.64 1.70
CA PRO A 543 -16.97 -21.25 1.87
C PRO A 543 -15.76 -20.31 1.88
N ALA A 544 -15.73 -19.34 0.98
CA ALA A 544 -14.56 -18.48 0.81
C ALA A 544 -14.90 -17.05 0.42
N PHE A 545 -14.12 -16.11 0.97
CA PHE A 545 -14.05 -14.72 0.53
C PHE A 545 -12.67 -14.38 -0.01
N PHE A 546 -12.66 -13.46 -0.97
CA PHE A 546 -11.49 -12.64 -1.27
C PHE A 546 -11.79 -11.18 -0.90
N LEU A 547 -10.99 -10.64 0.01
CA LEU A 547 -11.06 -9.27 0.50
C LEU A 547 -9.89 -8.44 -0.05
N TYR A 548 -10.21 -7.30 -0.68
CA TYR A 548 -9.23 -6.28 -1.08
C TYR A 548 -9.68 -4.87 -0.69
N THR A 549 -8.73 -4.00 -0.31
CA THR A 549 -9.02 -2.59 -0.04
C THR A 549 -9.01 -1.76 -1.32
N ARG A 550 -9.69 -0.61 -1.28
CA ARG A 550 -9.84 0.33 -2.41
C ARG A 550 -9.35 1.71 -2.02
N GLY A 551 -8.75 2.41 -2.97
CA GLY A 551 -8.31 3.80 -2.85
C GLY A 551 -6.83 3.99 -3.21
N GLY A 552 -6.40 5.24 -3.35
CA GLY A 552 -4.98 5.64 -3.37
C GLY A 552 -4.14 5.23 -4.59
N SER A 553 -3.81 3.93 -4.72
CA SER A 553 -2.85 3.44 -5.70
C SER A 553 -3.53 2.91 -6.98
N LEU A 554 -3.04 3.37 -8.14
CA LEU A 554 -3.38 2.83 -9.46
C LEU A 554 -2.30 1.90 -10.03
N ALA A 555 -1.20 1.73 -9.29
CA ALA A 555 -0.10 0.86 -9.64
C ALA A 555 -0.49 -0.59 -9.33
N TYR A 556 -0.92 -1.30 -10.37
CA TYR A 556 -1.27 -2.71 -10.35
C TYR A 556 -0.51 -3.35 -11.50
N HIS A 557 0.26 -4.41 -11.19
CA HIS A 557 1.16 -5.09 -12.12
C HIS A 557 2.13 -4.13 -12.83
N ASP A 558 2.66 -3.19 -12.05
CA ASP A 558 3.42 -2.02 -12.50
C ASP A 558 4.65 -1.84 -11.60
N VAL A 559 5.75 -1.34 -12.17
CA VAL A 559 7.00 -1.03 -11.45
C VAL A 559 6.81 0.02 -10.33
N ASN A 560 5.71 0.78 -10.39
CA ASN A 560 5.32 1.77 -9.41
C ASN A 560 4.54 1.21 -8.22
N ASP A 561 4.27 -0.11 -8.15
CA ASP A 561 3.67 -0.73 -6.96
C ASP A 561 4.70 -0.84 -5.82
N GLN A 562 5.02 0.33 -5.25
CA GLN A 562 6.13 0.55 -4.32
C GLN A 562 5.61 0.76 -2.89
N PRO A 563 6.36 0.36 -1.84
CA PRO A 563 5.92 0.54 -0.45
C PRO A 563 5.58 1.98 -0.08
N ALA A 564 6.32 2.94 -0.63
CA ALA A 564 6.10 4.37 -0.38
C ALA A 564 4.79 4.92 -0.97
N ALA A 565 4.21 4.22 -1.95
CA ALA A 565 2.93 4.60 -2.56
C ALA A 565 1.71 4.12 -1.73
N LEU A 566 1.94 3.32 -0.68
CA LEU A 566 0.85 2.74 0.12
C LEU A 566 0.54 3.60 1.35
N SER A 567 -0.68 4.13 1.38
CA SER A 567 -1.21 4.87 2.54
C SER A 567 -1.36 3.97 3.77
N LEU A 568 -1.76 2.71 3.56
CA LEU A 568 -2.26 1.78 4.58
C LEU A 568 -3.44 2.33 5.38
N ALA A 569 -4.21 3.26 4.81
CA ALA A 569 -5.30 3.94 5.50
C ALA A 569 -6.37 2.97 6.05
N GLY A 570 -6.69 1.92 5.29
CA GLY A 570 -7.65 0.89 5.71
C GLY A 570 -7.02 -0.32 6.39
N PHE A 571 -5.70 -0.39 6.56
CA PHE A 571 -5.03 -1.62 6.99
C PHE A 571 -5.47 -2.05 8.40
N ALA A 572 -5.50 -1.11 9.36
CA ALA A 572 -5.95 -1.40 10.72
C ALA A 572 -7.43 -1.83 10.78
N GLY A 573 -8.27 -1.18 9.98
CA GLY A 573 -9.68 -1.52 9.82
C GLY A 573 -9.89 -2.91 9.22
N ALA A 574 -9.23 -3.20 8.11
CA ALA A 574 -9.28 -4.50 7.46
C ALA A 574 -8.80 -5.62 8.38
N TYR A 575 -7.74 -5.37 9.17
CA TYR A 575 -7.27 -6.31 10.18
C TYR A 575 -8.32 -6.58 11.27
N GLY A 576 -8.90 -5.52 11.84
CA GLY A 576 -9.92 -5.66 12.89
C GLY A 576 -11.17 -6.38 12.39
N LEU A 577 -11.61 -6.03 11.18
CA LEU A 577 -12.73 -6.68 10.51
C LEU A 577 -12.47 -8.16 10.24
N ALA A 578 -11.29 -8.52 9.72
CA ALA A 578 -10.90 -9.90 9.48
C ALA A 578 -10.84 -10.71 10.78
N ARG A 579 -10.21 -10.17 11.83
CA ARG A 579 -10.12 -10.78 13.15
C ARG A 579 -11.50 -11.08 13.73
N ASP A 580 -12.37 -10.08 13.82
CA ASP A 580 -13.68 -10.25 14.47
C ASP A 580 -14.61 -11.16 13.66
N PHE A 581 -14.46 -11.16 12.33
CA PHE A 581 -15.17 -12.09 11.46
C PHE A 581 -14.74 -13.54 11.72
N LEU A 582 -13.43 -13.79 11.79
CA LEU A 582 -12.87 -15.12 12.09
C LEU A 582 -13.24 -15.58 13.51
N ASP A 583 -13.14 -14.69 14.51
CA ASP A 583 -13.58 -14.94 15.89
C ASP A 583 -15.04 -15.37 15.89
N GLY A 584 -15.90 -14.62 15.20
CA GLY A 584 -17.30 -14.97 15.06
C GLY A 584 -17.57 -16.33 14.42
N LEU A 585 -16.73 -16.79 13.49
CA LEU A 585 -16.88 -18.09 12.83
C LEU A 585 -16.37 -19.28 13.67
N GLY A 586 -15.92 -19.01 14.90
CA GLY A 586 -15.48 -20.02 15.85
C GLY A 586 -13.98 -20.02 16.11
N ALA A 587 -13.25 -18.95 15.76
CA ALA A 587 -11.93 -18.75 16.32
C ALA A 587 -12.02 -18.39 17.82
N ARG A 588 -13.12 -17.80 18.31
CA ARG A 588 -13.35 -17.60 19.75
C ARG A 588 -14.75 -17.97 20.20
#